data_AF-A0A6N2RK41-F1
#
_entry.id   AF-A0A6N2RK41-F1
#
_cell.length_a   1.000
_cell.length_b   1.000
_cell.length_c   1.000
_cell.angle_alpha   90.00
_cell.angle_beta   90.00
_cell.angle_gamma   90.00
#
_symmetry.space_group_name_H-M   'P 1'
#
loop_
_entity.id
_entity.type
_entity.pdbx_description
1 polymer ?
#
loop_
_entity_poly.entity_id
_entity_poly.type
_entity_poly.pdbx_seq_one_letter_code
_entity_poly.pdbx_strand_id
1 'polypeptide(L)'
;MQKEQIDRFVTLAGLEMPALISPGKFQEAEIYEDSAVLTFLLPKVYPLEELIDELEDQMELILLYHYLPSTSTDFGQKCCAYSNPRFGRMYKLNATANGNIECDTLYVTLYDSLEIMGCELREELLKVIKNGHMLFARSEEELLRDFI
;
A
#
# COMPACT_ATOMS: atom_id res chain seq x y z
N MET A 1 -4.70 -9.00 15.77
CA MET A 1 -5.80 -8.72 14.79
C MET A 1 -7.07 -9.57 14.98
N GLN A 2 -8.27 -8.97 15.06
CA GLN A 2 -9.57 -9.67 15.13
C GLN A 2 -10.31 -9.65 13.78
N LYS A 3 -11.04 -10.73 13.43
CA LYS A 3 -11.85 -10.81 12.18
C LYS A 3 -12.80 -9.61 11.99
N GLU A 4 -13.38 -9.11 13.08
CA GLU A 4 -14.25 -7.93 13.07
C GLU A 4 -13.53 -6.66 12.59
N GLN A 5 -12.23 -6.50 12.88
CA GLN A 5 -11.43 -5.36 12.40
C GLN A 5 -11.25 -5.42 10.88
N ILE A 6 -11.02 -6.61 10.33
CA ILE A 6 -10.91 -6.83 8.88
C ILE A 6 -12.24 -6.50 8.20
N ASP A 7 -13.36 -7.05 8.70
CA ASP A 7 -14.69 -6.80 8.12
C ASP A 7 -15.06 -5.31 8.17
N ARG A 8 -14.73 -4.64 9.28
CA ARG A 8 -14.93 -3.19 9.44
C ARG A 8 -14.06 -2.40 8.46
N PHE A 9 -12.81 -2.78 8.28
CA PHE A 9 -11.91 -2.14 7.32
C PHE A 9 -12.44 -2.29 5.89
N VAL A 10 -12.74 -3.51 5.45
CA VAL A 10 -13.27 -3.82 4.11
C VAL A 10 -14.52 -2.98 3.81
N THR A 11 -15.40 -2.85 4.80
CA THR A 11 -16.64 -2.08 4.64
C THR A 11 -16.37 -0.57 4.53
N LEU A 12 -15.57 0.01 5.43
CA LEU A 12 -15.30 1.45 5.44
C LEU A 12 -14.44 1.88 4.25
N ALA A 13 -13.33 1.18 4.00
CA ALA A 13 -12.44 1.48 2.88
C ALA A 13 -13.15 1.29 1.54
N GLY A 14 -14.07 0.32 1.43
CA GLY A 14 -14.90 0.15 0.23
C GLY A 14 -15.90 1.29 -0.02
N LEU A 15 -16.26 2.07 0.99
CA LEU A 15 -17.11 3.26 0.86
C LEU A 15 -16.29 4.51 0.51
N GLU A 16 -15.07 4.62 1.06
CA GLU A 16 -14.21 5.79 0.89
C GLU A 16 -13.40 5.74 -0.41
N MET A 17 -12.89 4.57 -0.79
CA MET A 17 -12.07 4.35 -1.98
C MET A 17 -12.61 3.21 -2.86
N PRO A 18 -13.85 3.33 -3.37
CA PRO A 18 -14.52 2.27 -4.15
C PRO A 18 -13.80 1.91 -5.45
N ALA A 19 -12.94 2.80 -5.97
CA ALA A 19 -12.12 2.58 -7.15
C ALA A 19 -10.94 1.61 -6.91
N LEU A 20 -10.51 1.48 -5.65
CA LEU A 20 -9.36 0.69 -5.21
C LEU A 20 -9.78 -0.54 -4.40
N ILE A 21 -10.69 -0.34 -3.46
CA ILE A 21 -11.15 -1.37 -2.51
C ILE A 21 -12.64 -1.61 -2.73
N SER A 22 -13.03 -2.88 -2.91
CA SER A 22 -14.42 -3.28 -2.99
C SER A 22 -14.65 -4.56 -2.20
N PRO A 23 -15.69 -4.63 -1.33
CA PRO A 23 -16.00 -5.85 -0.59
C PRO A 23 -16.23 -7.07 -1.47
N GLY A 24 -16.81 -6.88 -2.66
CA GLY A 24 -17.04 -7.97 -3.64
C GLY A 24 -15.77 -8.44 -4.36
N LYS A 25 -14.64 -7.77 -4.15
CA LYS A 25 -13.34 -8.08 -4.76
C LYS A 25 -12.30 -8.55 -3.76
N PHE A 26 -12.63 -8.55 -2.47
CA PHE A 26 -11.82 -9.15 -1.42
C PHE A 26 -11.65 -10.66 -1.68
N GLN A 27 -10.41 -11.14 -1.72
CA GLN A 27 -10.09 -12.55 -2.00
C GLN A 27 -9.84 -13.30 -0.70
N GLU A 28 -8.83 -12.89 0.05
CA GLU A 28 -8.38 -13.58 1.25
C GLU A 28 -7.66 -12.64 2.23
N ALA A 29 -7.51 -13.12 3.45
CA ALA A 29 -6.75 -12.48 4.52
C ALA A 29 -5.74 -13.46 5.09
N GLU A 30 -4.45 -13.11 5.01
CA GLU A 30 -3.37 -13.78 5.72
C GLU A 30 -3.15 -13.06 7.05
N ILE A 31 -3.40 -13.75 8.16
CA ILE A 31 -3.28 -13.18 9.51
C ILE A 31 -1.94 -13.57 10.11
N TYR A 32 -1.17 -12.57 10.53
CA TYR A 32 0.07 -12.69 11.29
C TYR A 32 -0.16 -12.27 12.75
N GLU A 33 0.91 -12.34 13.56
CA GLU A 33 0.83 -12.01 15.00
C GLU A 33 0.41 -10.55 15.21
N ASP A 34 1.03 -9.62 14.47
CA ASP A 34 0.90 -8.16 14.66
C ASP A 34 0.29 -7.43 13.43
N SER A 35 -0.05 -8.17 12.38
CA SER A 35 -0.56 -7.61 11.13
C SER A 35 -1.45 -8.59 10.37
N ALA A 36 -2.17 -8.11 9.37
CA ALA A 36 -2.89 -8.97 8.43
C ALA A 36 -2.74 -8.41 7.01
N VAL A 37 -2.43 -9.28 6.05
CA VAL A 37 -2.36 -8.93 4.63
C VAL A 37 -3.65 -9.36 3.96
N LEU A 38 -4.34 -8.41 3.35
CA LEU A 38 -5.58 -8.59 2.64
C LEU A 38 -5.31 -8.47 1.13
N THR A 39 -5.84 -9.40 0.35
CA THR A 39 -5.71 -9.38 -1.10
C THR A 39 -7.02 -8.92 -1.74
N PHE A 40 -6.96 -7.86 -2.56
CA PHE A 40 -8.10 -7.35 -3.31
C PHE A 40 -7.81 -7.38 -4.81
N LEU A 41 -8.79 -7.83 -5.60
CA LEU A 41 -8.77 -7.60 -7.04
C LEU A 41 -9.25 -6.17 -7.32
N LEU A 42 -8.56 -5.46 -8.20
CA LEU A 42 -8.99 -4.12 -8.60
C LEU A 42 -10.28 -4.21 -9.44
N PRO A 43 -11.19 -3.23 -9.34
CA PRO A 43 -12.42 -3.20 -10.15
C PRO A 43 -12.15 -3.17 -11.65
N LYS A 44 -11.07 -2.49 -12.05
CA LYS A 44 -10.49 -2.48 -13.40
C LYS A 44 -8.99 -2.73 -13.31
N VAL A 45 -8.38 -3.12 -14.42
CA VAL A 45 -6.92 -3.14 -14.55
C VAL A 45 -6.44 -1.69 -14.67
N TYR A 46 -5.43 -1.30 -13.90
CA TYR A 46 -4.84 0.03 -13.93
C TYR A 46 -3.41 -0.06 -14.48
N PRO A 47 -2.99 0.81 -15.41
CA PRO A 47 -1.59 1.14 -15.55
C PRO A 47 -1.02 1.58 -14.19
N LEU A 48 0.20 1.18 -13.85
CA LEU A 48 0.78 1.48 -12.53
C LEU A 48 0.78 2.98 -12.23
N GLU A 49 1.08 3.83 -13.22
CA GLU A 49 1.04 5.30 -13.05
C GLU A 49 -0.37 5.79 -12.70
N GLU A 50 -1.41 5.32 -13.39
CA GLU A 50 -2.80 5.68 -13.05
C GLU A 50 -3.19 5.19 -11.65
N LEU A 51 -2.66 4.04 -11.21
CA LEU A 51 -2.90 3.55 -9.85
C LEU A 51 -2.23 4.43 -8.81
N ILE A 52 -1.01 4.91 -9.09
CA ILE A 52 -0.30 5.85 -8.21
C ILE A 52 -1.06 7.17 -8.12
N ASP A 53 -1.53 7.71 -9.24
CA ASP A 53 -2.35 8.93 -9.27
C ASP A 53 -3.60 8.76 -8.38
N GLU A 54 -4.32 7.64 -8.51
CA GLU A 54 -5.52 7.34 -7.69
C GLU A 54 -5.19 7.20 -6.19
N LEU A 55 -3.99 6.71 -5.85
CA LEU A 55 -3.51 6.63 -4.46
C LEU A 55 -3.16 8.01 -3.90
N GLU A 56 -2.50 8.86 -4.69
CA GLU A 56 -2.12 10.23 -4.29
C GLU A 56 -3.33 11.17 -4.17
N ASP A 57 -4.39 10.92 -4.95
CA ASP A 57 -5.66 11.64 -4.85
C ASP A 57 -6.39 11.37 -3.52
N GLN A 58 -6.07 10.28 -2.81
CA GLN A 58 -6.64 10.01 -1.49
C GLN A 58 -5.97 10.87 -0.42
N MET A 59 -6.73 11.79 0.17
CA MET A 59 -6.26 12.70 1.24
C MET A 59 -5.64 11.98 2.44
N GLU A 60 -6.09 10.76 2.74
CA GLU A 60 -5.61 9.97 3.87
C GLU A 60 -4.45 9.04 3.52
N LEU A 61 -3.98 9.01 2.27
CA LEU A 61 -2.84 8.20 1.86
C LEU A 61 -1.62 9.06 1.60
N ILE A 62 -0.46 8.44 1.80
CA ILE A 62 0.84 9.01 1.51
C ILE A 62 1.61 7.99 0.70
N LEU A 63 2.10 8.39 -0.48
CA LEU A 63 2.99 7.55 -1.27
C LEU A 63 4.33 7.37 -0.53
N LEU A 64 4.73 6.12 -0.30
CA LEU A 64 6.01 5.76 0.31
C LEU A 64 7.11 5.68 -0.76
N TYR A 65 6.86 4.93 -1.83
CA TYR A 65 7.80 4.76 -2.92
C TYR A 65 7.14 4.29 -4.22
N HIS A 66 7.84 4.56 -5.33
CA HIS A 66 7.63 3.96 -6.64
C HIS A 66 8.95 3.33 -7.10
N TYR A 67 8.97 2.00 -7.08
CA TYR A 67 10.14 1.17 -7.35
C TYR A 67 10.18 0.75 -8.82
N LEU A 68 11.35 0.96 -9.43
CA LEU A 68 11.70 0.49 -10.76
C LEU A 68 12.86 -0.52 -10.67
N PRO A 69 12.65 -1.80 -11.04
CA PRO A 69 13.69 -2.82 -10.87
C PRO A 69 14.96 -2.54 -11.67
N SER A 70 14.83 -1.96 -12.87
CA SER A 70 15.96 -1.55 -13.69
C SER A 70 15.55 -0.45 -14.67
N THR A 71 16.50 0.39 -15.08
CA THR A 71 16.28 1.35 -16.19
C THR A 71 16.21 0.69 -17.56
N SER A 72 16.40 -0.63 -17.63
CA SER A 72 16.44 -1.41 -18.88
C SER A 72 15.15 -2.16 -19.16
N THR A 73 14.28 -2.32 -18.15
CA THR A 73 12.97 -2.94 -18.29
C THR A 73 12.02 -2.40 -17.24
N ASP A 74 10.81 -2.10 -17.70
CA ASP A 74 9.71 -1.67 -16.86
C ASP A 74 9.08 -2.85 -16.08
N PHE A 75 9.44 -4.09 -16.40
CA PHE A 75 8.88 -5.28 -15.77
C PHE A 75 9.16 -5.32 -14.26
N GLY A 76 8.11 -5.56 -13.45
CA GLY A 76 8.23 -5.81 -12.01
C GLY A 76 8.24 -4.54 -11.15
N GLN A 77 7.78 -3.41 -11.69
CA GLN A 77 7.57 -2.18 -10.92
C GLN A 77 6.60 -2.41 -9.76
N LYS A 78 6.83 -1.64 -8.69
CA LYS A 78 6.01 -1.72 -7.46
C LYS A 78 5.75 -0.33 -6.93
N CYS A 79 4.60 -0.14 -6.30
CA CYS A 79 4.34 1.04 -5.51
C CYS A 79 3.85 0.64 -4.13
N CYS A 80 4.16 1.50 -3.16
CA CYS A 80 3.67 1.38 -1.80
C CYS A 80 3.17 2.74 -1.33
N ALA A 81 1.95 2.76 -0.79
CA ALA A 81 1.36 3.91 -0.12
C ALA A 81 0.88 3.48 1.27
N TYR A 82 0.79 4.41 2.20
CA TYR A 82 0.36 4.12 3.57
C TYR A 82 -0.64 5.15 4.06
N SER A 83 -1.51 4.73 4.98
CA SER A 83 -2.45 5.62 5.61
C SER A 83 -1.73 6.61 6.50
N ASN A 84 -2.06 7.89 6.35
CA ASN A 84 -1.51 8.97 7.14
C ASN A 84 -1.86 8.75 8.64
N PRO A 85 -0.86 8.57 9.52
CA PRO A 85 -1.08 8.26 10.94
C PRO A 85 -1.97 9.28 11.67
N ARG A 86 -2.04 10.52 11.18
CA ARG A 86 -2.89 11.59 11.74
C ARG A 86 -4.38 11.26 11.72
N PHE A 87 -4.82 10.38 10.83
CA PHE A 87 -6.22 9.94 10.74
C PHE A 87 -6.50 8.69 11.60
N GLY A 88 -5.50 8.16 12.30
CA GLY A 88 -5.65 7.02 13.21
C GLY A 88 -5.89 5.68 12.53
N ARG A 89 -5.66 5.60 11.22
CA ARG A 89 -5.75 4.37 10.44
C ARG A 89 -4.36 3.79 10.27
N MET A 90 -4.27 2.47 10.29
CA MET A 90 -2.99 1.76 10.40
C MET A 90 -2.89 0.72 9.29
N TYR A 91 -2.77 1.17 8.05
CA TYR A 91 -2.64 0.27 6.92
C TYR A 91 -1.69 0.78 5.84
N LYS A 92 -1.13 -0.14 5.06
CA LYS A 92 -0.44 0.18 3.81
C LYS A 92 -1.06 -0.55 2.64
N LEU A 93 -0.88 0.02 1.45
CA LEU A 93 -1.33 -0.47 0.17
C LEU A 93 -0.09 -0.75 -0.69
N ASN A 94 -0.01 -1.96 -1.24
CA ASN A 94 1.04 -2.35 -2.15
C ASN A 94 0.43 -2.83 -3.46
N ALA A 95 1.03 -2.42 -4.57
CA ALA A 95 0.72 -2.95 -5.89
C ALA A 95 2.00 -3.33 -6.61
N THR A 96 1.91 -4.39 -7.40
CA THR A 96 2.99 -4.84 -8.27
C THR A 96 2.46 -4.90 -9.69
N ALA A 97 3.18 -4.29 -10.62
CA ALA A 97 2.81 -4.30 -12.02
C ALA A 97 3.27 -5.60 -12.69
N ASN A 98 2.43 -6.11 -13.58
CA ASN A 98 2.75 -7.24 -14.43
C ASN A 98 3.71 -6.83 -15.57
N GLY A 99 3.95 -7.71 -16.54
CA GLY A 99 4.86 -7.41 -17.65
C GLY A 99 4.40 -6.36 -18.66
N ASN A 100 3.13 -5.94 -18.59
CA ASN A 100 2.57 -4.85 -19.38
C ASN A 100 2.46 -3.54 -18.58
N ILE A 101 3.03 -3.48 -17.37
CA ILE A 101 2.96 -2.32 -16.46
C ILE A 101 1.54 -2.07 -15.95
N GLU A 102 0.78 -3.16 -15.85
CA GLU A 102 -0.60 -3.16 -15.40
C GLU A 102 -0.73 -3.83 -14.03
N CYS A 103 -1.57 -3.27 -13.18
CA CYS A 103 -1.94 -3.79 -11.88
C CYS A 103 -3.40 -4.22 -11.90
N ASP A 104 -3.65 -5.46 -11.48
CA ASP A 104 -4.99 -6.03 -11.29
C ASP A 104 -5.29 -6.37 -9.82
N THR A 105 -4.27 -6.28 -8.96
CA THR A 105 -4.31 -6.75 -7.58
C THR A 105 -3.70 -5.69 -6.66
N LEU A 106 -4.39 -5.41 -5.55
CA LEU A 106 -3.97 -4.51 -4.49
C LEU A 106 -3.84 -5.30 -3.19
N TYR A 107 -2.70 -5.18 -2.52
CA TYR A 107 -2.43 -5.81 -1.24
C TYR A 107 -2.52 -4.78 -0.13
N VAL A 108 -3.34 -5.04 0.88
CA VAL A 108 -3.52 -4.14 2.02
C VAL A 108 -2.99 -4.80 3.28
N THR A 109 -1.95 -4.23 3.88
CA THR A 109 -1.48 -4.70 5.19
C THR A 109 -2.14 -3.85 6.27
N LEU A 110 -2.93 -4.48 7.14
CA LEU A 110 -3.45 -3.87 8.37
C LEU A 110 -2.49 -4.13 9.52
N TYR A 111 -2.26 -3.12 10.34
CA TYR A 111 -1.37 -3.17 11.50
C TYR A 111 -2.15 -3.08 12.81
N ASP A 112 -1.70 -3.82 13.83
CA ASP A 112 -2.29 -3.74 15.17
C ASP A 112 -1.90 -2.43 15.90
N SER A 113 -0.79 -1.78 15.53
CA SER A 113 -0.37 -0.50 16.11
C SER A 113 0.39 0.41 15.11
N LEU A 114 0.38 1.73 15.40
CA LEU A 114 1.18 2.72 14.66
C LEU A 114 2.69 2.51 14.81
N GLU A 115 3.13 1.97 15.95
CA GLU A 115 4.53 1.66 16.20
C GLU A 115 5.02 0.56 15.25
N ILE A 116 4.25 -0.53 15.13
CA ILE A 116 4.54 -1.63 14.21
C ILE A 116 4.56 -1.13 12.77
N MET A 117 3.53 -0.37 12.38
CA MET A 117 3.43 0.21 11.05
C MET A 117 4.64 1.10 10.71
N GLY A 118 5.00 2.03 11.60
CA GLY A 118 6.13 2.94 11.39
C GLY A 118 7.47 2.20 11.29
N CYS A 119 7.69 1.20 12.14
CA CYS A 119 8.87 0.34 12.09
C CYS A 119 8.96 -0.43 10.76
N GLU A 120 7.89 -1.10 10.34
CA GLU A 120 7.88 -1.86 9.10
C GLU A 120 8.07 -0.97 7.85
N LEU A 121 7.36 0.15 7.76
CA LEU A 121 7.48 1.08 6.62
C LEU A 121 8.91 1.61 6.50
N ARG A 122 9.54 1.92 7.63
CA ARG A 122 10.94 2.38 7.65
C ARG A 122 11.89 1.28 7.16
N GLU A 123 11.75 0.07 7.69
CA GLU A 123 12.58 -1.04 7.26
C GLU A 123 12.42 -1.36 5.77
N GLU A 124 11.18 -1.37 5.29
CA GLU A 124 10.85 -1.61 3.89
C GLU A 124 11.47 -0.52 3.00
N LEU A 125 11.28 0.76 3.35
CA LEU A 125 11.85 1.88 2.63
C LEU A 125 13.38 1.77 2.52
N LEU A 126 14.07 1.47 3.64
CA LEU A 126 15.52 1.29 3.65
C LEU A 126 15.98 0.11 2.80
N LYS A 127 15.23 -1.01 2.81
CA LYS A 127 15.51 -2.19 1.97
C LYS A 127 15.36 -1.85 0.48
N VAL A 128 14.31 -1.10 0.12
CA VAL A 128 14.04 -0.73 -1.27
C VAL A 128 15.06 0.28 -1.79
N ILE A 129 15.39 1.31 -1.00
CA ILE A 129 16.43 2.31 -1.35
C ILE A 129 17.78 1.63 -1.61
N LYS A 130 18.14 0.63 -0.79
CA LYS A 130 19.43 -0.05 -0.91
C LYS A 130 19.55 -0.94 -2.15
N ASN A 131 18.43 -1.51 -2.61
CA ASN A 131 18.41 -2.59 -3.60
C ASN A 131 17.84 -2.17 -4.97
N GLY A 132 17.50 -0.89 -5.16
CA GLY A 132 16.61 -0.46 -6.22
C GLY A 132 16.95 0.84 -6.93
N HIS A 133 16.38 0.99 -8.13
CA HIS A 133 16.15 2.30 -8.71
C HIS A 133 14.76 2.77 -8.31
N MET A 134 14.66 3.99 -7.77
CA MET A 134 13.41 4.58 -7.30
C MET A 134 13.06 5.73 -8.23
N LEU A 135 11.85 5.73 -8.78
CA LEU A 135 11.30 6.91 -9.47
C LEU A 135 10.85 7.94 -8.43
N PHE A 136 10.29 7.46 -7.32
CA PHE A 136 9.95 8.26 -6.15
C PHE A 136 10.26 7.49 -4.87
N ALA A 137 10.71 8.20 -3.84
CA ALA A 137 10.91 7.67 -2.51
C ALA A 137 10.74 8.80 -1.49
N ARG A 138 9.87 8.60 -0.50
CA ARG A 138 9.80 9.48 0.66
C ARG A 138 11.11 9.40 1.44
N SER A 139 11.55 10.50 2.04
CA SER A 139 12.73 10.46 2.90
C SER A 139 12.40 9.79 4.24
N GLU A 140 13.41 9.14 4.84
CA GLU A 140 13.27 8.54 6.18
C GLU A 140 12.82 9.58 7.22
N GLU A 141 13.33 10.81 7.12
CA GLU A 141 12.98 11.91 8.02
C GLU A 141 11.51 12.33 7.88
N GLU A 142 10.98 12.42 6.65
CA GLU A 142 9.57 12.72 6.41
C GLU A 142 8.67 11.60 6.92
N LEU A 143 9.04 10.35 6.65
CA LEU A 143 8.31 9.20 7.18
C LEU A 143 8.24 9.26 8.71
N LEU A 144 9.36 9.44 9.40
CA LEU A 144 9.39 9.53 10.87
C LEU A 144 8.53 10.69 11.40
N ARG A 145 8.52 11.83 10.71
CA ARG A 145 7.68 12.99 11.07
C ARG A 145 6.18 12.72 10.96
N ASP A 146 5.75 11.73 10.17
CA ASP A 146 4.34 11.40 10.05
C ASP A 146 3.80 10.65 11.28
N PHE A 147 4.68 10.03 12.09
CA PHE A 147 4.33 9.22 13.26
C PHE A 147 4.55 9.93 14.61
N ILE A 148 4.88 11.22 14.60
CA ILE A 148 5.11 12.07 15.80
C ILE A 148 4.01 13.11 15.91
#